data_AF-A0A523M2X2-F1
#
_entry.id   AF-A0A523M2X2-F1
#
_cell.length_a   1.000
_cell.length_b   1.000
_cell.length_c   1.000
_cell.angle_alpha   90.00
_cell.angle_beta   90.00
_cell.angle_gamma   90.00
#
_symmetry.space_group_name_H-M   'P 1'
#
loop_
_entity.id
_entity.type
_entity.pdbx_description
1 polymer ?
#
loop_
_entity_poly.entity_id
_entity_poly.type
_entity_poly.pdbx_seq_one_letter_code
_entity_poly.pdbx_strand_id
1 'polypeptide(L)'
;MEADVWTIHERACERGEPSYVDPESGLIVLTELGLEARGACCGCGCRHCPYEHENVPADTRAGRIQRPAILHGRIDDDTGYDVLFWSGGKDSLLARRALARERPSRPLVLLTSFDASTRAVAHQEIGLDQIVRQADALKLPLIGVPLHAGQVYLDQIEQGLRLVPRPIRLVFGDLHLAEIRTWREQELGPLAERRGAQLHFPLWNIDYDVLLDDLEASGVRCVISAVPDPAEIGISVGQRFDRSLIDALPPGVDPFGETGEFHTLAQVWDTPAPLRAK
;
A
#
# COMPACT_ATOMS: atom_id res chain seq x y z
N MET A 1 6.78 7.71 26.23
CA MET A 1 6.24 7.87 24.87
C MET A 1 4.76 8.08 25.03
N GLU A 2 4.21 9.19 24.53
CA GLU A 2 2.76 9.33 24.43
C GLU A 2 2.25 8.23 23.49
N ALA A 3 1.18 7.54 23.90
CA ALA A 3 0.55 6.51 23.08
C ALA A 3 0.00 7.18 21.82
N ASP A 4 0.23 6.57 20.66
CA ASP A 4 -0.29 7.15 19.42
C ASP A 4 -1.81 7.02 19.34
N VAL A 5 -2.38 7.76 18.38
CA VAL A 5 -3.82 7.84 18.13
C VAL A 5 -4.46 6.46 17.98
N TRP A 6 -3.77 5.52 17.35
CA TRP A 6 -4.28 4.18 17.06
C TRP A 6 -4.24 3.30 18.30
N THR A 7 -3.15 3.35 19.08
CA THR A 7 -3.10 2.67 20.39
C THR A 7 -4.26 3.10 21.30
N ILE A 8 -4.55 4.41 21.35
CA ILE A 8 -5.63 4.94 22.19
C ILE A 8 -7.00 4.49 21.65
N HIS A 9 -7.17 4.54 20.33
CA HIS A 9 -8.36 4.02 19.66
C HIS A 9 -8.59 2.54 20.00
N GLU A 10 -7.59 1.68 19.83
CA GLU A 10 -7.71 0.24 20.08
C GLU A 10 -8.05 -0.03 21.54
N ARG A 11 -7.38 0.64 22.48
CA ARG A 11 -7.70 0.51 23.91
C ARG A 11 -9.14 0.95 24.21
N ALA A 12 -9.64 1.97 23.53
CA ALA A 12 -11.03 2.38 23.64
C ALA A 12 -11.96 1.29 23.06
N CYS A 13 -11.65 0.73 21.89
CA CYS A 13 -12.39 -0.39 21.31
C CYS A 13 -12.40 -1.63 22.23
N GLU A 14 -11.25 -2.03 22.78
CA GLU A 14 -11.11 -3.16 23.70
C GLU A 14 -11.92 -2.96 25.00
N ARG A 15 -12.11 -1.70 25.42
CA ARG A 15 -12.98 -1.35 26.55
C ARG A 15 -14.46 -1.19 26.17
N GLY A 16 -14.82 -1.33 24.90
CA GLY A 16 -16.17 -1.10 24.39
C GLY A 16 -16.59 0.38 24.39
N GLU A 17 -15.62 1.30 24.40
CA GLU A 17 -15.87 2.74 24.39
C GLU A 17 -16.14 3.22 22.96
N PRO A 18 -17.20 4.01 22.73
CA PRO A 18 -17.57 4.48 21.38
C PRO A 18 -16.70 5.65 20.89
N SER A 19 -15.80 6.16 21.73
CA SER A 19 -14.97 7.33 21.43
C SER A 19 -13.77 7.43 22.37
N TYR A 20 -12.75 8.18 21.96
CA TYR A 20 -11.60 8.56 22.77
C TYR A 20 -11.23 10.03 22.53
N VAL A 21 -10.37 10.60 23.38
CA VAL A 21 -9.82 11.95 23.18
C VAL A 21 -8.54 11.86 22.37
N ASP A 22 -8.52 12.50 21.19
CA ASP A 22 -7.35 12.58 20.32
C ASP A 22 -6.22 13.34 21.02
N PRO A 23 -5.06 12.72 21.29
CA PRO A 23 -3.99 13.35 22.07
C PRO A 23 -3.42 14.58 21.36
N GLU A 24 -3.50 14.64 20.03
CA GLU A 24 -2.95 15.73 19.24
C GLU A 24 -3.91 16.93 19.14
N SER A 25 -5.20 16.69 18.89
CA SER A 25 -6.19 17.77 18.69
C SER A 25 -7.02 18.11 19.93
N GLY A 26 -7.04 17.23 20.94
CA GLY A 26 -7.92 17.33 22.11
C GLY A 26 -9.40 17.06 21.81
N LEU A 27 -9.75 16.72 20.57
CA LEU A 27 -11.13 16.46 20.16
C LEU A 27 -11.58 15.06 20.56
N ILE A 28 -12.89 14.89 20.80
CA ILE A 28 -13.51 13.58 20.93
C ILE A 28 -13.62 12.97 19.53
N VAL A 29 -12.94 11.84 19.31
CA VAL A 29 -12.94 11.08 18.07
C VAL A 29 -13.66 9.75 18.31
N LEU A 30 -14.57 9.40 17.40
CA LEU A 30 -15.30 8.14 17.46
C LEU A 30 -14.37 6.97 17.15
N THR A 31 -14.53 5.89 17.90
CA THR A 31 -13.89 4.61 17.61
C THR A 31 -14.58 3.93 16.42
N GLU A 32 -13.96 2.87 15.91
CA GLU A 32 -14.53 2.05 14.85
C GLU A 32 -15.84 1.43 15.35
N LEU A 33 -15.82 0.84 16.56
CA LEU A 33 -17.04 0.35 17.24
C LEU A 33 -18.13 1.42 17.36
N GLY A 34 -17.76 2.65 17.73
CA GLY A 34 -18.71 3.77 17.83
C GLY A 34 -19.29 4.19 16.47
N LEU A 35 -18.57 3.96 15.38
CA LEU A 35 -19.01 4.21 14.01
C LEU A 35 -19.82 3.03 13.45
N GLU A 36 -19.42 1.80 13.72
CA GLU A 36 -20.15 0.57 13.37
C GLU A 36 -21.54 0.53 14.00
N ALA A 37 -21.65 0.96 15.25
CA ALA A 37 -22.93 1.07 15.95
C ALA A 37 -23.94 2.00 15.25
N ARG A 38 -23.49 2.85 14.33
CA ARG A 38 -24.35 3.72 13.50
C ARG A 38 -24.93 3.01 12.28
N GLY A 39 -24.35 1.88 11.88
CA GLY A 39 -24.84 1.03 10.79
C GLY A 39 -24.56 1.53 9.37
N ALA A 40 -23.99 2.72 9.19
CA ALA A 40 -23.65 3.27 7.87
C ALA A 40 -22.57 4.36 7.95
N CYS A 41 -21.87 4.60 6.84
CA CYS A 41 -20.96 5.73 6.71
C CYS A 41 -21.74 7.05 6.80
N CYS A 42 -21.36 7.95 7.71
CA CYS A 42 -21.99 9.27 7.87
C CYS A 42 -21.57 10.30 6.81
N GLY A 43 -20.58 9.96 5.97
CA GLY A 43 -20.01 10.86 4.97
C GLY A 43 -19.05 11.92 5.51
N CYS A 44 -18.72 11.93 6.80
CA CYS A 44 -17.89 13.00 7.40
C CYS A 44 -16.37 12.84 7.25
N GLY A 45 -15.85 11.75 6.68
CA GLY A 45 -14.40 11.50 6.60
C GLY A 45 -13.78 11.10 7.96
N CYS A 46 -14.48 10.27 8.73
CA CYS A 46 -14.02 9.86 10.06
C CYS A 46 -12.71 9.05 9.99
N ARG A 47 -11.73 9.39 10.83
CA ARG A 47 -10.41 8.75 10.87
C ARG A 47 -10.45 7.22 10.88
N HIS A 48 -11.42 6.64 11.58
CA HIS A 48 -11.59 5.20 11.78
C HIS A 48 -12.85 4.65 11.12
N CYS A 49 -13.22 5.16 9.95
CA CYS A 49 -14.45 4.75 9.28
C CYS A 49 -14.37 3.26 8.84
N PRO A 50 -15.20 2.36 9.41
CA PRO A 50 -15.21 0.94 9.03
C PRO A 50 -15.78 0.69 7.62
N TYR A 51 -16.43 1.72 7.06
CA TYR A 51 -17.17 1.65 5.79
C TYR A 51 -16.37 2.26 4.62
N GLU A 52 -15.05 2.32 4.73
CA GLU A 52 -14.15 2.83 3.69
C GLU A 52 -14.52 4.21 3.13
N HIS A 53 -15.21 5.05 3.91
CA HIS A 53 -15.69 6.35 3.47
C HIS A 53 -16.66 6.32 2.28
N GLU A 54 -17.42 5.23 2.08
CA GLU A 54 -18.34 5.04 0.94
C GLU A 54 -19.30 6.22 0.70
N ASN A 55 -19.84 6.82 1.77
CA ASN A 55 -20.82 7.91 1.69
C ASN A 55 -20.17 9.30 1.72
N VAL A 56 -18.84 9.41 1.69
CA VAL A 56 -18.17 10.71 1.58
C VAL A 56 -18.30 11.20 0.13
N PRO A 57 -19.01 12.32 -0.14
CA PRO A 57 -19.24 12.80 -1.51
C PRO A 57 -17.92 13.09 -2.22
N ALA A 58 -17.78 12.62 -3.47
CA ALA A 58 -16.51 12.68 -4.21
C ALA A 58 -15.94 14.10 -4.33
N ASP A 59 -16.81 15.10 -4.52
CA ASP A 59 -16.47 16.53 -4.63
C ASP A 59 -15.93 17.13 -3.31
N THR A 60 -16.31 16.58 -2.16
CA THR A 60 -15.86 17.04 -0.83
C THR A 60 -14.88 16.07 -0.15
N ARG A 61 -14.64 14.91 -0.76
CA ARG A 61 -13.86 13.80 -0.18
C ARG A 61 -12.43 14.20 0.12
N ALA A 62 -11.78 14.87 -0.82
CA ALA A 62 -10.44 15.40 -0.65
C ALA A 62 -10.36 16.51 0.40
N GLY A 63 -11.48 17.07 0.86
CA GLY A 63 -11.54 18.00 2.01
C GLY A 63 -11.80 17.30 3.34
N ARG A 64 -12.33 16.08 3.32
CA ARG A 64 -12.75 15.33 4.52
C ARG A 64 -11.76 14.25 4.96
N ILE A 65 -11.05 13.60 4.03
CA ILE A 65 -10.04 12.58 4.33
C ILE A 65 -8.66 13.23 4.24
N GLN A 66 -8.14 13.74 5.36
CA GLN A 66 -6.91 14.55 5.39
C GLN A 66 -5.66 13.85 5.94
N ARG A 67 -5.86 12.73 6.64
CA ARG A 67 -4.80 12.09 7.43
C ARG A 67 -4.64 10.63 7.04
N PRO A 68 -3.41 10.09 7.11
CA PRO A 68 -3.20 8.66 7.03
C PRO A 68 -4.02 7.90 8.07
N ALA A 69 -4.43 6.70 7.72
CA ALA A 69 -5.19 5.81 8.58
C ALA A 69 -4.81 4.36 8.32
N ILE A 70 -4.97 3.52 9.34
CA ILE A 70 -4.94 2.07 9.15
C ILE A 70 -6.28 1.67 8.54
N LEU A 71 -6.25 1.15 7.31
CA LEU A 71 -7.42 0.79 6.52
C LEU A 71 -7.77 -0.70 6.66
N HIS A 72 -6.85 -1.51 7.16
CA HIS A 72 -7.07 -2.93 7.39
C HIS A 72 -6.08 -3.45 8.44
N GLY A 73 -6.50 -4.41 9.26
CA GLY A 73 -5.65 -5.09 10.24
C GLY A 73 -5.20 -4.23 11.42
N ARG A 74 -4.23 -4.75 12.18
CA ARG A 74 -3.69 -4.16 13.42
C ARG A 74 -2.17 -4.03 13.35
N ILE A 75 -1.64 -2.97 13.95
CA ILE A 75 -0.21 -2.70 14.11
C ILE A 75 0.07 -2.59 15.60
N ASP A 76 0.90 -3.47 16.14
CA ASP A 76 1.19 -3.54 17.56
C ASP A 76 2.38 -2.65 17.95
N ASP A 77 2.24 -1.88 19.05
CA ASP A 77 3.25 -0.93 19.52
C ASP A 77 4.63 -1.54 19.80
N ASP A 78 4.66 -2.76 20.34
CA ASP A 78 5.89 -3.43 20.77
C ASP A 78 6.56 -4.23 19.64
N THR A 79 5.92 -4.30 18.46
CA THR A 79 6.34 -5.13 17.33
C THR A 79 7.11 -4.29 16.31
N GLY A 80 8.25 -4.82 15.86
CA GLY A 80 9.02 -4.23 14.75
C GLY A 80 8.52 -4.71 13.39
N TYR A 81 8.25 -3.79 12.47
CA TYR A 81 7.69 -4.10 11.14
C TYR A 81 8.63 -3.72 10.00
N ASP A 82 8.70 -4.56 8.97
CA ASP A 82 8.99 -4.05 7.63
C ASP A 82 7.76 -3.30 7.11
N VAL A 83 7.98 -2.12 6.52
CA VAL A 83 6.95 -1.32 5.86
C VAL A 83 7.14 -1.45 4.36
N LEU A 84 6.28 -2.21 3.70
CA LEU A 84 6.32 -2.39 2.26
C LEU A 84 5.45 -1.35 1.57
N PHE A 85 6.08 -0.53 0.73
CA PHE A 85 5.39 0.38 -0.16
C PHE A 85 4.63 -0.44 -1.21
N TRP A 86 3.32 -0.48 -1.06
CA TRP A 86 2.44 -1.39 -1.77
C TRP A 86 1.65 -0.63 -2.82
N SER A 87 1.95 -0.87 -4.09
CA SER A 87 1.22 -0.28 -5.22
C SER A 87 0.04 -1.14 -5.67
N GLY A 88 -0.02 -2.40 -5.24
CA GLY A 88 -1.01 -3.39 -5.67
C GLY A 88 -0.64 -4.13 -6.96
N GLY A 89 0.50 -3.82 -7.56
CA GLY A 89 0.99 -4.49 -8.77
C GLY A 89 1.99 -5.61 -8.52
N LYS A 90 2.43 -6.22 -9.63
CA LYS A 90 3.35 -7.37 -9.67
C LYS A 90 4.65 -7.14 -8.91
N ASP A 91 5.23 -5.93 -8.97
CA ASP A 91 6.55 -5.66 -8.38
C ASP A 91 6.44 -5.58 -6.85
N SER A 92 5.40 -4.94 -6.32
CA SER A 92 5.11 -4.95 -4.88
C SER A 92 4.79 -6.36 -4.35
N LEU A 93 4.10 -7.19 -5.14
CA LEU A 93 3.87 -8.60 -4.83
C LEU A 93 5.17 -9.39 -4.78
N LEU A 94 6.04 -9.24 -5.78
CA LEU A 94 7.36 -9.89 -5.83
C LEU A 94 8.24 -9.46 -4.66
N ALA A 95 8.21 -8.17 -4.29
CA ALA A 95 8.94 -7.66 -3.14
C ALA A 95 8.46 -8.32 -1.84
N ARG A 96 7.14 -8.46 -1.65
CA ARG A 96 6.57 -9.23 -0.52
C ARG A 96 7.07 -10.68 -0.52
N ARG A 97 7.09 -11.33 -1.67
CA ARG A 97 7.57 -12.73 -1.79
C ARG A 97 9.06 -12.85 -1.45
N ALA A 98 9.88 -11.90 -1.89
CA ALA A 98 11.28 -11.83 -1.54
C ALA A 98 11.50 -11.64 -0.03
N LEU A 99 10.76 -10.73 0.61
CA LEU A 99 10.77 -10.55 2.07
C LEU A 99 10.40 -11.84 2.82
N ALA A 100 9.38 -12.55 2.33
CA ALA A 100 8.95 -13.82 2.92
C ALA A 100 10.04 -14.89 2.82
N ARG A 101 10.84 -14.93 1.75
CA ARG A 101 12.00 -15.82 1.63
C ARG A 101 13.16 -15.40 2.54
N GLU A 102 13.44 -14.11 2.65
CA GLU A 102 14.48 -13.59 3.54
C GLU A 102 14.21 -13.93 5.01
N ARG A 103 12.97 -13.70 5.47
CA ARG A 103 12.56 -14.01 6.84
C ARG A 103 11.03 -14.16 6.96
N PRO A 104 10.50 -15.39 6.86
CA PRO A 104 9.05 -15.63 6.85
C PRO A 104 8.28 -15.11 8.06
N SER A 105 8.95 -15.03 9.23
CA SER A 105 8.33 -14.62 10.50
C SER A 105 8.46 -13.13 10.79
N ARG A 106 9.09 -12.34 9.91
CA ARG A 106 9.22 -10.90 10.14
C ARG A 106 7.85 -10.24 9.94
N PRO A 107 7.36 -9.46 10.93
CA PRO A 107 6.12 -8.71 10.78
C PRO A 107 6.21 -7.73 9.62
N LEU A 108 5.12 -7.60 8.86
CA LEU A 108 5.04 -6.79 7.64
C LEU A 108 3.76 -5.96 7.67
N VAL A 109 3.89 -4.68 7.34
CA VAL A 109 2.76 -3.77 7.10
C VAL A 109 2.84 -3.21 5.70
N LEU A 110 1.69 -3.09 5.03
CA LEU A 110 1.56 -2.46 3.73
C LEU A 110 1.34 -0.96 3.92
N LEU A 111 2.00 -0.13 3.11
CA LEU A 111 1.75 1.31 3.05
C LEU A 111 1.45 1.69 1.60
N THR A 112 0.28 2.27 1.37
CA THR A 112 -0.16 2.72 0.04
C THR A 112 -0.52 4.19 0.09
N SER A 113 0.08 4.98 -0.80
CA SER A 113 -0.37 6.34 -1.08
C SER A 113 -1.42 6.35 -2.19
N PHE A 114 -2.42 7.22 -2.07
CA PHE A 114 -3.53 7.30 -3.03
C PHE A 114 -4.01 8.74 -3.18
N ASP A 115 -4.55 9.10 -4.34
CA ASP A 115 -5.17 10.40 -4.53
C ASP A 115 -6.47 10.51 -3.73
N ALA A 116 -6.56 11.51 -2.84
CA ALA A 116 -7.65 11.64 -1.88
C ALA A 116 -9.02 11.89 -2.54
N SER A 117 -9.04 12.41 -3.77
CA SER A 117 -10.27 12.72 -4.50
C SER A 117 -10.84 11.47 -5.15
N THR A 118 -10.00 10.79 -5.93
CA THR A 118 -10.36 9.64 -6.75
C THR A 118 -10.32 8.32 -5.98
N ARG A 119 -9.59 8.26 -4.85
CA ARG A 119 -9.26 7.02 -4.12
C ARG A 119 -8.53 5.99 -4.99
N ALA A 120 -7.71 6.45 -5.93
CA ALA A 120 -6.87 5.59 -6.75
C ALA A 120 -5.39 5.73 -6.38
N VAL A 121 -4.65 4.63 -6.50
CA VAL A 121 -3.18 4.68 -6.48
C VAL A 121 -2.73 5.39 -7.75
N ALA A 122 -2.06 6.53 -7.58
CA ALA A 122 -1.67 7.38 -8.71
C ALA A 122 -0.87 6.59 -9.75
N HIS A 123 -1.12 6.87 -11.03
CA HIS A 123 -0.54 6.22 -12.21
C HIS A 123 -0.97 4.75 -12.42
N GLN A 124 -1.27 3.98 -11.39
CA GLN A 124 -1.60 2.55 -11.52
C GLN A 124 -3.06 2.28 -11.97
N GLU A 125 -3.95 3.26 -11.81
CA GLU A 125 -5.41 3.13 -11.98
C GLU A 125 -6.05 2.03 -11.12
N ILE A 126 -5.44 1.73 -9.97
CA ILE A 126 -5.95 0.74 -9.00
C ILE A 126 -6.75 1.48 -7.93
N GLY A 127 -8.00 1.05 -7.72
CA GLY A 127 -8.86 1.58 -6.67
C GLY A 127 -8.39 1.16 -5.28
N LEU A 128 -8.53 2.06 -4.29
CA LEU A 128 -8.15 1.78 -2.91
C LEU A 128 -8.93 0.60 -2.31
N ASP A 129 -10.17 0.36 -2.76
CA ASP A 129 -10.96 -0.82 -2.40
C ASP A 129 -10.28 -2.13 -2.83
N GLN A 130 -9.61 -2.14 -3.99
CA GLN A 130 -8.84 -3.29 -4.46
C GLN A 130 -7.60 -3.50 -3.60
N ILE A 131 -6.93 -2.41 -3.19
CA ILE A 131 -5.78 -2.48 -2.25
C ILE A 131 -6.21 -3.03 -0.89
N VAL A 132 -7.34 -2.57 -0.35
CA VAL A 132 -7.90 -3.11 0.90
C VAL A 132 -8.23 -4.59 0.75
N ARG A 133 -8.84 -4.99 -0.37
CA ARG A 133 -9.10 -6.41 -0.69
C ARG A 133 -7.81 -7.24 -0.79
N GLN A 134 -6.72 -6.67 -1.31
CA GLN A 134 -5.42 -7.33 -1.29
C GLN A 134 -4.92 -7.52 0.14
N ALA A 135 -5.00 -6.49 0.98
CA ALA A 135 -4.58 -6.55 2.37
C ALA A 135 -5.34 -7.62 3.17
N ASP A 136 -6.66 -7.73 2.97
CA ASP A 136 -7.51 -8.77 3.56
C ASP A 136 -7.10 -10.18 3.11
N ALA A 137 -7.01 -10.42 1.80
CA ALA A 137 -6.60 -11.72 1.25
C ALA A 137 -5.18 -12.12 1.70
N LEU A 138 -4.29 -11.15 1.85
CA LEU A 138 -2.92 -11.33 2.32
C LEU A 138 -2.81 -11.43 3.86
N LYS A 139 -3.89 -11.11 4.58
CA LYS A 139 -3.96 -11.00 6.04
C LYS A 139 -2.88 -10.11 6.63
N LEU A 140 -2.66 -8.95 6.00
CA LEU A 140 -1.68 -7.97 6.46
C LEU A 140 -2.33 -6.64 6.84
N PRO A 141 -1.78 -5.93 7.82
CA PRO A 141 -2.19 -4.56 8.08
C PRO A 141 -1.86 -3.65 6.89
N LEU A 142 -2.71 -2.66 6.64
CA LEU A 142 -2.58 -1.67 5.57
C LEU A 142 -2.74 -0.26 6.13
N ILE A 143 -1.77 0.59 5.83
CA ILE A 143 -1.84 2.03 6.02
C ILE A 143 -2.17 2.68 4.68
N GLY A 144 -3.25 3.46 4.64
CA GLY A 144 -3.56 4.34 3.53
C GLY A 144 -3.09 5.76 3.79
N VAL A 145 -2.35 6.34 2.85
CA VAL A 145 -1.83 7.71 2.90
C VAL A 145 -2.52 8.55 1.81
N PRO A 146 -3.48 9.44 2.16
CA PRO A 146 -4.11 10.30 1.17
C PRO A 146 -3.12 11.37 0.69
N LEU A 147 -3.05 11.56 -0.63
CA LEU A 147 -2.30 12.61 -1.30
C LEU A 147 -3.28 13.65 -1.85
N HIS A 148 -2.91 14.92 -1.73
CA HIS A 148 -3.69 16.04 -2.21
C HIS A 148 -2.84 16.93 -3.14
N ALA A 149 -3.49 17.60 -4.09
CA ALA A 149 -2.82 18.55 -4.96
C ALA A 149 -2.11 19.64 -4.14
N GLY A 150 -0.82 19.88 -4.45
CA GLY A 150 0.00 20.90 -3.79
C GLY A 150 0.56 20.52 -2.41
N GLN A 151 0.25 19.32 -1.88
CA GLN A 151 0.91 18.82 -0.67
C GLN A 151 2.26 18.17 -0.99
N VAL A 152 3.18 18.24 -0.03
CA VAL A 152 4.48 17.59 -0.13
C VAL A 152 4.31 16.10 0.17
N TYR A 153 4.63 15.26 -0.81
CA TYR A 153 4.53 13.80 -0.71
C TYR A 153 5.23 13.24 0.55
N LEU A 154 6.44 13.70 0.83
CA LEU A 154 7.25 13.22 1.96
C LEU A 154 6.59 13.50 3.31
N ASP A 155 5.89 14.62 3.48
CA ASP A 155 5.19 14.95 4.72
C ASP A 155 4.06 13.96 5.00
N GLN A 156 3.31 13.58 3.96
CA GLN A 156 2.23 12.60 4.08
C GLN A 156 2.77 11.19 4.35
N ILE A 157 3.87 10.80 3.70
CA ILE A 157 4.55 9.54 4.01
C ILE A 157 5.08 9.54 5.45
N GLU A 158 5.69 10.62 5.92
CA GLU A 158 6.13 10.73 7.31
C GLU A 158 4.96 10.57 8.28
N GLN A 159 3.80 11.19 8.01
CA GLN A 159 2.60 10.99 8.81
C GLN A 159 2.12 9.54 8.79
N GLY A 160 2.16 8.86 7.64
CA GLY A 160 1.83 7.43 7.54
C GLY A 160 2.77 6.55 8.36
N LEU A 161 4.08 6.82 8.28
CA LEU A 161 5.10 6.09 9.04
C LEU A 161 5.03 6.32 10.56
N ARG A 162 4.35 7.37 11.02
CA ARG A 162 4.08 7.56 12.46
C ARG A 162 3.08 6.53 13.00
N LEU A 163 2.25 5.93 12.15
CA LEU A 163 1.35 4.83 12.50
C LEU A 163 2.08 3.48 12.64
N VAL A 164 3.38 3.44 12.34
CA VAL A 164 4.24 2.28 12.62
C VAL A 164 5.19 2.67 13.75
N PRO A 165 4.98 2.20 14.98
CA PRO A 165 5.78 2.64 16.13
C PRO A 165 7.26 2.26 16.00
N ARG A 166 7.54 1.08 15.41
CA ARG A 166 8.90 0.53 15.27
C ARG A 166 9.15 0.02 13.84
N PRO A 167 9.33 0.89 12.84
CA PRO A 167 9.70 0.45 11.50
C PRO A 167 11.15 -0.06 11.51
N ILE A 168 11.40 -1.21 10.89
CA ILE A 168 12.73 -1.81 10.74
C ILE A 168 13.29 -1.47 9.36
N ARG A 169 12.47 -1.64 8.32
CA ARG A 169 12.85 -1.37 6.93
C ARG A 169 11.72 -0.68 6.18
N LEU A 170 12.06 0.26 5.31
CA LEU A 170 11.17 0.77 4.27
C LEU A 170 11.50 0.02 2.98
N VAL A 171 10.56 -0.80 2.51
CA VAL A 171 10.78 -1.74 1.42
C VAL A 171 10.10 -1.25 0.15
N PHE A 172 10.83 -1.28 -0.96
CA PHE A 172 10.33 -0.87 -2.28
C PHE A 172 10.51 -1.99 -3.30
N GLY A 173 9.57 -2.12 -4.23
CA GLY A 173 9.62 -3.09 -5.32
C GLY A 173 10.39 -2.61 -6.55
N ASP A 174 11.31 -1.66 -6.41
CA ASP A 174 12.06 -1.13 -7.56
C ASP A 174 13.02 -2.18 -8.13
N LEU A 175 13.08 -2.30 -9.47
CA LEU A 175 13.87 -3.35 -10.12
C LEU A 175 15.27 -2.87 -10.50
N HIS A 176 15.41 -1.79 -11.28
CA HIS A 176 16.75 -1.38 -11.78
C HIS A 176 16.93 0.12 -12.08
N LEU A 177 15.87 0.92 -12.09
CA LEU A 177 15.97 2.35 -12.42
C LEU A 177 16.73 3.16 -11.36
N ALA A 178 18.02 3.39 -11.63
CA ALA A 178 18.97 3.99 -10.70
C ALA A 178 18.54 5.37 -10.19
N GLU A 179 17.89 6.16 -11.03
CA GLU A 179 17.36 7.48 -10.68
C GLU A 179 16.26 7.42 -9.62
N ILE A 180 15.33 6.46 -9.72
CA ILE A 180 14.26 6.26 -8.73
C ILE A 180 14.87 5.84 -7.39
N ARG A 181 15.80 4.88 -7.41
CA ARG A 181 16.48 4.45 -6.19
C ARG A 181 17.29 5.57 -5.54
N THR A 182 18.05 6.33 -6.34
CA THR A 182 18.82 7.48 -5.87
C THR A 182 17.92 8.51 -5.20
N TRP A 183 16.78 8.83 -5.82
CA TRP A 183 15.79 9.72 -5.23
C TRP A 183 15.27 9.19 -3.88
N ARG A 184 14.94 7.90 -3.78
CA ARG A 184 14.51 7.31 -2.50
C ARG A 184 15.60 7.37 -1.43
N GLU A 185 16.85 7.08 -1.79
CA GLU A 185 17.99 7.17 -0.88
C GLU A 185 18.21 8.61 -0.37
N GLN A 186 18.04 9.61 -1.23
CA GLN A 186 18.21 11.02 -0.87
C GLN A 186 17.03 11.59 -0.07
N GLU A 187 15.80 11.30 -0.48
CA GLU A 187 14.60 11.92 0.08
C GLU A 187 13.99 11.11 1.24
N LEU A 188 13.91 9.78 1.09
CA LEU A 188 13.33 8.88 2.10
C LEU A 188 14.38 8.31 3.06
N GLY A 189 15.65 8.26 2.67
CA GLY A 189 16.75 7.78 3.53
C GLY A 189 16.84 8.53 4.86
N PRO A 190 16.92 9.87 4.87
CA PRO A 190 16.95 10.65 6.10
C PRO A 190 15.69 10.46 6.97
N LEU A 191 14.52 10.27 6.34
CA LEU A 191 13.28 9.97 7.06
C LEU A 191 13.32 8.58 7.70
N ALA A 192 13.77 7.55 6.96
CA ALA A 192 13.92 6.19 7.47
C ALA A 192 14.87 6.17 8.68
N GLU A 193 16.02 6.84 8.57
CA GLU A 193 17.01 6.92 9.65
C GLU A 193 16.44 7.57 10.91
N ARG A 194 15.74 8.72 10.78
CA ARG A 194 15.05 9.37 11.92
C ARG A 194 14.03 8.48 12.61
N ARG A 195 13.45 7.53 11.88
CA ARG A 195 12.46 6.55 12.40
C ARG A 195 13.12 5.24 12.86
N GLY A 196 14.44 5.11 12.78
CA GLY A 196 15.18 3.89 13.16
C GLY A 196 15.09 2.76 12.13
N ALA A 197 14.73 3.07 10.89
CA ALA A 197 14.59 2.13 9.79
C ALA A 197 15.70 2.28 8.75
N GLN A 198 15.84 1.28 7.88
CA GLN A 198 16.72 1.31 6.71
C GLN A 198 15.92 1.15 5.41
N LEU A 199 16.41 1.68 4.30
CA LEU A 199 15.80 1.38 3.00
C LEU A 199 16.19 -0.05 2.58
N HIS A 200 15.27 -0.76 1.92
CA HIS A 200 15.49 -2.12 1.45
C HIS A 200 14.89 -2.32 0.05
N PHE A 201 15.69 -2.86 -0.86
CA PHE A 201 15.34 -3.04 -2.28
C PHE A 201 15.54 -4.52 -2.66
N PRO A 202 14.62 -5.42 -2.26
CA PRO A 202 14.81 -6.85 -2.39
C PRO A 202 14.81 -7.36 -3.83
N LEU A 203 14.37 -6.54 -4.80
CA LEU A 203 14.31 -6.90 -6.22
C LEU A 203 15.41 -6.24 -7.06
N TRP A 204 16.30 -5.46 -6.43
CA TRP A 204 17.27 -4.64 -7.15
C TRP A 204 18.24 -5.47 -7.97
N ASN A 205 18.28 -5.22 -9.28
CA ASN A 205 19.09 -5.94 -10.27
C ASN A 205 18.89 -7.46 -10.27
N ILE A 206 17.69 -7.94 -9.91
CA ILE A 206 17.31 -9.34 -10.14
C ILE A 206 16.88 -9.51 -11.60
N ASP A 207 17.41 -10.54 -12.26
CA ASP A 207 17.06 -10.87 -13.64
C ASP A 207 15.55 -11.09 -13.82
N TYR A 208 15.00 -10.57 -14.91
CA TYR A 208 13.57 -10.66 -15.22
C TYR A 208 13.06 -12.09 -15.33
N ASP A 209 13.86 -13.02 -15.85
CA ASP A 209 13.47 -14.43 -15.88
C ASP A 209 13.27 -15.02 -14.48
N VAL A 210 14.09 -14.61 -13.51
CA VAL A 210 13.96 -15.04 -12.12
C VAL A 210 12.70 -14.44 -11.48
N LEU A 211 12.40 -13.17 -11.78
CA LEU A 211 11.18 -12.51 -11.31
C LEU A 211 9.93 -13.14 -11.94
N LEU A 212 9.98 -13.51 -13.22
CA LEU A 212 8.89 -14.20 -13.91
C LEU A 212 8.65 -15.59 -13.33
N ASP A 213 9.71 -16.38 -13.14
CA ASP A 213 9.62 -17.69 -12.49
C ASP A 213 8.98 -17.57 -11.10
N ASP A 214 9.36 -16.55 -10.33
CA ASP A 214 8.78 -16.31 -9.01
C ASP A 214 7.31 -15.87 -9.07
N LEU A 215 6.95 -15.03 -10.05
CA LEU A 215 5.57 -14.60 -10.26
C LEU A 215 4.69 -15.77 -10.67
N GLU A 216 5.15 -16.61 -11.59
CA GLU A 216 4.45 -17.82 -12.04
C GLU A 216 4.30 -18.82 -10.89
N ALA A 217 5.37 -19.04 -10.12
CA ALA A 217 5.36 -19.90 -8.93
C ALA A 217 4.44 -19.38 -7.82
N SER A 218 4.09 -18.09 -7.83
CA SER A 218 3.13 -17.53 -6.89
C SER A 218 1.69 -18.01 -7.13
N GLY A 219 1.37 -18.38 -8.38
CA GLY A 219 0.00 -18.66 -8.81
C GLY A 219 -0.92 -17.44 -8.84
N VAL A 220 -0.43 -16.24 -8.46
CA VAL A 220 -1.22 -15.01 -8.48
C VAL A 220 -1.39 -14.54 -9.92
N ARG A 221 -2.63 -14.29 -10.31
CA ARG A 221 -2.93 -13.67 -11.59
C ARG A 221 -2.64 -12.17 -11.53
N CYS A 222 -1.68 -11.71 -12.33
CA CYS A 222 -1.47 -10.29 -12.59
C CYS A 222 -2.13 -9.91 -13.93
N VAL A 223 -2.84 -8.78 -13.95
CA VAL A 223 -3.46 -8.23 -15.16
C VAL A 223 -3.01 -6.80 -15.38
N ILE A 224 -2.96 -6.33 -16.63
CA ILE A 224 -2.69 -4.93 -16.96
C ILE A 224 -3.79 -4.06 -16.33
N SER A 225 -3.42 -3.08 -15.51
CA SER A 225 -4.34 -2.15 -14.86
C SER A 225 -4.41 -0.80 -15.58
N ALA A 226 -3.26 -0.31 -16.07
CA ALA A 226 -3.16 0.92 -16.82
C ALA A 226 -2.12 0.75 -17.94
N VAL A 227 -2.35 1.43 -19.05
CA VAL A 227 -1.43 1.52 -20.19
C VAL A 227 -1.66 2.87 -20.87
N PRO A 228 -0.68 3.80 -20.86
CA PRO A 228 -0.87 5.14 -21.46
C PRO A 228 -1.19 5.11 -22.95
N ASP A 229 -0.49 4.26 -23.72
CA ASP A 229 -0.62 4.17 -25.18
C ASP A 229 -0.91 2.72 -25.65
N PRO A 230 -2.14 2.21 -25.44
CA PRO A 230 -2.49 0.80 -25.70
C PRO A 230 -2.26 0.37 -27.14
N ALA A 231 -2.51 1.27 -28.10
CA ALA A 231 -2.39 0.99 -29.52
C ALA A 231 -0.92 0.87 -29.97
N GLU A 232 0.00 1.58 -29.32
CA GLU A 232 1.42 1.55 -29.63
C GLU A 232 2.09 0.31 -29.00
N ILE A 233 1.74 0.01 -27.75
CA ILE A 233 2.34 -1.10 -27.00
C ILE A 233 1.70 -2.45 -27.37
N GLY A 234 0.47 -2.44 -27.90
CA GLY A 234 -0.22 -3.66 -28.31
C GLY A 234 -0.77 -4.50 -27.14
N ILE A 235 -0.98 -3.86 -25.98
CA ILE A 235 -1.55 -4.48 -24.78
C ILE A 235 -2.85 -3.76 -24.39
N SER A 236 -3.72 -4.44 -23.64
CA SER A 236 -5.00 -3.89 -23.18
C SER A 236 -5.22 -4.09 -21.69
N VAL A 237 -5.91 -3.14 -21.05
CA VAL A 237 -6.36 -3.29 -19.65
C VAL A 237 -7.15 -4.60 -19.47
N GLY A 238 -6.85 -5.33 -18.40
CA GLY A 238 -7.42 -6.64 -18.10
C GLY A 238 -6.71 -7.84 -18.75
N GLN A 239 -5.80 -7.60 -19.71
CA GLN A 239 -4.95 -8.65 -20.27
C GLN A 239 -4.04 -9.22 -19.18
N ARG A 240 -3.78 -10.53 -19.21
CA ARG A 240 -2.88 -11.17 -18.25
C ARG A 240 -1.43 -10.76 -18.53
N PHE A 241 -0.69 -10.44 -17.48
CA PHE A 241 0.76 -10.31 -17.53
C PHE A 241 1.40 -11.70 -17.36
N ASP A 242 2.04 -12.19 -18.41
CA ASP A 242 2.77 -13.45 -18.46
C ASP A 242 3.86 -13.41 -19.54
N ARG A 243 4.64 -14.49 -19.67
CA ARG A 243 5.69 -14.61 -20.69
C ARG A 243 5.16 -14.40 -22.11
N SER A 244 3.95 -14.87 -22.42
CA SER A 244 3.37 -14.69 -23.75
C SER A 244 3.04 -13.23 -24.06
N LEU A 245 2.62 -12.44 -23.07
CA LEU A 245 2.49 -10.99 -23.23
C LEU A 245 3.86 -10.36 -23.49
N ILE A 246 4.89 -10.72 -22.71
CA ILE A 246 6.25 -10.17 -22.84
C ILE A 246 6.84 -10.46 -24.22
N ASP A 247 6.73 -11.69 -24.69
CA ASP A 247 7.24 -12.11 -26.01
C ASP A 247 6.55 -11.38 -27.17
N ALA A 248 5.35 -10.85 -26.94
CA ALA A 248 4.57 -10.10 -27.92
C ALA A 248 4.84 -8.58 -27.88
N LEU A 249 5.61 -8.08 -26.92
CA LEU A 249 5.89 -6.65 -26.80
C LEU A 249 6.74 -6.13 -27.97
N PRO A 250 6.46 -4.90 -28.46
CA PRO A 250 7.31 -4.25 -29.45
C PRO A 250 8.76 -4.07 -28.98
N PRO A 251 9.74 -4.06 -29.91
CA PRO A 251 11.12 -3.74 -29.56
C PRO A 251 11.22 -2.38 -28.87
N GLY A 252 11.95 -2.31 -27.76
CA GLY A 252 12.19 -1.09 -27.01
C GLY A 252 11.22 -0.84 -25.84
N VAL A 253 10.14 -1.61 -25.74
CA VAL A 253 9.27 -1.63 -24.54
C VAL A 253 9.96 -2.42 -23.43
N ASP A 254 10.02 -1.88 -22.22
CA ASP A 254 10.53 -2.61 -21.06
C ASP A 254 9.59 -3.81 -20.74
N PRO A 255 10.13 -5.05 -20.65
CA PRO A 255 9.31 -6.24 -20.37
C PRO A 255 8.50 -6.20 -19.07
N PHE A 256 8.94 -5.45 -18.07
CA PHE A 256 8.23 -5.27 -16.81
C PHE A 256 7.51 -3.91 -16.74
N GLY A 257 7.60 -3.07 -17.77
CA GLY A 257 6.96 -1.76 -17.80
C GLY A 257 7.60 -0.75 -16.85
N GLU A 258 8.89 -0.91 -16.52
CA GLU A 258 9.57 -0.05 -15.53
C GLU A 258 9.65 1.42 -15.98
N THR A 259 9.59 1.72 -17.28
CA THR A 259 9.67 3.09 -17.78
C THR A 259 8.30 3.77 -17.96
N GLY A 260 7.25 3.14 -17.44
CA GLY A 260 5.88 3.68 -17.41
C GLY A 260 5.00 3.19 -18.56
N GLU A 261 5.41 2.18 -19.30
CA GLU A 261 4.66 1.62 -20.43
C GLU A 261 3.35 1.00 -19.99
N PHE A 262 3.34 0.35 -18.81
CA PHE A 262 2.12 -0.19 -18.23
C PHE A 262 2.25 -0.46 -16.74
N HIS A 263 1.10 -0.68 -16.13
CA HIS A 263 0.95 -1.07 -14.74
C HIS A 263 0.11 -2.32 -14.61
N THR A 264 0.21 -2.99 -13.47
CA THR A 264 -0.49 -4.25 -13.24
C THR A 264 -1.23 -4.25 -11.93
N LEU A 265 -2.30 -5.05 -11.87
CA LEU A 265 -3.03 -5.39 -10.66
C LEU A 265 -2.78 -6.86 -10.32
N ALA A 266 -2.25 -7.13 -9.13
CA ALA A 266 -2.09 -8.48 -8.59
C ALA A 266 -3.38 -8.96 -7.91
N GLN A 267 -4.07 -9.92 -8.51
CA GLN A 267 -5.35 -10.46 -8.01
C GLN A 267 -5.12 -11.54 -6.94
N VAL A 268 -4.50 -11.15 -5.82
CA VAL A 268 -4.11 -12.08 -4.74
C VAL A 268 -5.28 -12.81 -4.07
N TRP A 269 -6.50 -12.26 -4.18
CA TRP A 269 -7.74 -12.80 -3.61
C TRP A 269 -8.29 -14.03 -4.35
N ASP A 270 -7.82 -14.33 -5.57
CA ASP A 270 -8.29 -15.47 -6.36
C ASP A 270 -7.41 -16.72 -6.18
N THR A 271 -6.43 -16.69 -5.26
CA THR A 271 -5.43 -17.76 -5.12
C THR A 271 -5.88 -18.82 -4.09
N PRO A 272 -6.03 -20.10 -4.48
CA PRO A 272 -6.42 -21.16 -3.57
C PRO A 272 -5.24 -21.53 -2.65
N ALA A 273 -5.33 -21.15 -1.38
CA ALA A 273 -4.40 -21.45 -0.27
C ALA A 273 -3.18 -20.48 -0.12
N PRO A 274 -2.65 -20.31 1.11
CA PRO A 274 -1.88 -19.11 1.46
C PRO A 274 -0.58 -19.04 0.68
N LEU A 275 -0.25 -17.84 0.21
CA LEU A 275 1.04 -17.42 -0.37
C LEU A 275 2.19 -17.66 0.61
N ARG A 276 2.48 -18.93 0.89
CA ARG A 276 3.66 -19.38 1.61
C ARG A 276 4.74 -19.55 0.55
N ALA A 277 5.84 -18.82 0.72
CA ALA A 277 7.06 -19.08 -0.02
C ALA A 277 7.39 -20.58 0.16
N LYS A 278 7.44 -21.32 -0.96
CA LYS A 278 8.25 -22.53 -1.03
C LYS A 278 9.66 -22.11 -1.38
#